data_AF-A0A3B4X6F7-F1
#
_entry.id   AF-A0A3B4X6F7-F1
#
_cell.length_a   1.000
_cell.length_b   1.000
_cell.length_c   1.000
_cell.angle_alpha   90.00
_cell.angle_beta   90.00
_cell.angle_gamma   90.00
#
_symmetry.space_group_name_H-M   'P 1'
#
loop_
_entity.id
_entity.type
_entity.pdbx_description
1 polymer ?
#
loop_
_entity_poly.entity_id
_entity_poly.type
_entity_poly.pdbx_seq_one_letter_code
_entity_poly.pdbx_strand_id
1 'polypeptide(L)'
;MSPVSHLSLQSYACLSRVRSQLQSPSVKLQQAENPVQFYERSVYSDRYVFASNLFECGNLSDTEWAVYQDWHTWLLNQFEPEIALDGIIYLRAQPQRCMQRLLRRGREEEQGIPLE
;
A
#
# COMPACT_ATOMS: atom_id res chain seq x y z
N MET A 1 21.35 -11.98 8.16
CA MET A 1 20.73 -11.29 7.01
C MET A 1 20.69 -9.80 7.35
N SER A 2 21.17 -8.93 6.47
CA SER A 2 21.02 -7.48 6.69
C SER A 2 19.52 -7.16 6.75
N PRO A 3 19.02 -6.39 7.72
CA PRO A 3 17.64 -5.96 7.71
C PRO A 3 17.37 -5.20 6.40
N VAL A 4 16.27 -5.55 5.72
CA VAL A 4 15.80 -4.80 4.56
C VAL A 4 15.45 -3.40 5.05
N SER A 5 15.97 -2.35 4.42
CA SER A 5 15.65 -0.99 4.83
C SER A 5 14.16 -0.71 4.61
N HIS A 6 13.54 0.08 5.50
CA HIS A 6 12.12 0.46 5.37
C HIS A 6 11.83 1.09 4.02
N LEU A 7 12.75 1.92 3.50
CA LEU A 7 12.66 2.49 2.15
C LEU A 7 12.57 1.39 1.07
N SER A 8 13.44 0.37 1.13
CA SER A 8 13.44 -0.72 0.14
C SER A 8 12.11 -1.47 0.13
N LEU A 9 11.55 -1.75 1.32
CA LEU A 9 10.26 -2.43 1.45
C LEU A 9 9.12 -1.56 0.90
N GLN A 10 9.06 -0.28 1.26
CA GLN A 10 7.99 0.62 0.79
C GLN A 10 8.06 0.85 -0.72
N SER A 11 9.25 1.03 -1.28
CA SER A 11 9.44 1.18 -2.73
C SER A 11 9.01 -0.09 -3.47
N TYR A 12 9.38 -1.27 -2.97
CA TYR A 12 8.98 -2.54 -3.58
C TYR A 12 7.47 -2.81 -3.45
N ALA A 13 6.87 -2.51 -2.30
CA ALA A 13 5.43 -2.66 -2.08
C ALA A 13 4.63 -1.79 -3.05
N CYS A 14 4.99 -0.50 -3.18
CA CYS A 14 4.35 0.41 -4.12
C CYS A 14 4.54 -0.06 -5.58
N LEU A 15 5.76 -0.41 -5.97
CA LEU A 15 6.06 -0.88 -7.34
C LEU A 15 5.29 -2.17 -7.69
N SER A 16 5.24 -3.12 -6.77
CA SER A 16 4.51 -4.38 -6.99
C SER A 16 3.00 -4.15 -7.11
N ARG A 17 2.45 -3.21 -6.33
CA ARG A 17 1.04 -2.80 -6.48
C ARG A 17 0.77 -2.21 -7.85
N VAL A 18 1.58 -1.26 -8.30
CA VAL A 18 1.42 -0.61 -9.62
C VAL A 18 1.47 -1.66 -10.73
N ARG A 19 2.44 -2.57 -10.68
CA ARG A 19 2.53 -3.69 -11.63
C ARG A 19 1.28 -4.55 -11.62
N SER A 20 0.72 -4.85 -10.45
CA SER A 20 -0.51 -5.63 -10.33
C SER A 20 -1.75 -4.87 -10.84
N GLN A 21 -1.79 -3.55 -10.70
CA GLN A 21 -2.90 -2.72 -11.18
C GLN A 21 -2.88 -2.55 -12.70
N LEU A 22 -1.69 -2.49 -13.30
CA LEU A 22 -1.48 -2.42 -14.74
C LEU A 22 -1.69 -3.76 -15.47
N GLN A 23 -1.79 -4.87 -14.73
CA GLN A 23 -2.11 -6.16 -15.35
C GLN A 23 -3.54 -6.15 -15.92
N SER A 24 -3.70 -6.79 -17.08
CA SER A 24 -5.02 -6.95 -17.68
C SER A 24 -5.99 -7.61 -16.70
N PRO A 25 -7.21 -7.06 -16.54
CA PRO A 25 -8.23 -7.69 -15.71
C PRO A 25 -8.54 -9.10 -16.18
N SER A 26 -9.12 -9.91 -15.29
CA SER A 26 -9.51 -11.28 -15.64
C SER A 26 -10.47 -11.30 -16.84
N VAL A 27 -10.38 -12.35 -17.67
CA VAL A 27 -11.25 -12.51 -18.86
C VAL A 27 -12.74 -12.40 -18.49
N LYS A 28 -13.13 -12.94 -17.33
CA LYS A 28 -14.50 -12.84 -16.81
C LYS A 28 -14.94 -11.39 -16.60
N LEU A 29 -14.04 -10.55 -16.11
CA LEU A 29 -14.33 -9.14 -15.90
C LEU A 29 -14.44 -8.40 -17.22
N GLN A 30 -13.54 -8.67 -18.17
CA GLN A 30 -13.57 -8.05 -19.50
C GLN A 30 -14.87 -8.36 -20.28
N GLN A 31 -15.51 -9.50 -20.01
CA GLN A 31 -16.75 -9.93 -20.65
C GLN A 31 -18.01 -9.50 -19.88
N ALA A 32 -17.88 -8.86 -18.71
CA ALA A 32 -19.02 -8.41 -17.93
C ALA A 32 -19.69 -7.19 -18.57
N GLU A 33 -21.02 -7.10 -18.44
CA GLU A 33 -21.79 -5.93 -18.92
C GLU A 33 -21.39 -4.64 -18.19
N ASN A 34 -21.12 -4.74 -16.89
CA ASN A 34 -20.69 -3.64 -16.02
C ASN A 34 -19.45 -4.07 -15.21
N PRO A 35 -18.25 -4.03 -15.79
CA PRO A 35 -17.04 -4.50 -15.13
C PRO A 35 -16.64 -3.57 -13.97
N VAL A 36 -16.43 -4.15 -12.78
CA VAL A 36 -15.88 -3.46 -11.61
C VAL A 36 -14.65 -4.21 -11.10
N GLN A 37 -13.49 -3.55 -11.13
CA GLN A 37 -12.24 -4.08 -10.58
C GLN A 37 -12.05 -3.54 -9.16
N PHE A 38 -11.81 -4.44 -8.21
CA PHE A 38 -11.44 -4.08 -6.84
C PHE A 38 -9.94 -4.22 -6.64
N TYR A 39 -9.35 -3.26 -5.93
CA TYR A 39 -7.97 -3.32 -5.48
C TYR A 39 -7.91 -3.33 -3.95
N GLU A 40 -7.11 -4.23 -3.38
CA GLU A 40 -6.82 -4.20 -1.95
C GLU A 40 -5.77 -3.10 -1.70
N ARG A 41 -6.22 -1.96 -1.14
CA ARG A 41 -5.43 -0.73 -0.96
C ARG A 41 -5.10 -0.04 -2.30
N SER A 42 -4.35 1.06 -2.21
CA SER A 42 -3.93 1.89 -3.34
C SER A 42 -2.53 2.45 -3.14
N VAL A 43 -1.94 2.96 -4.23
CA VAL A 43 -0.69 3.73 -4.19
C VAL A 43 -0.76 4.89 -3.21
N TYR A 44 -1.93 5.52 -3.08
CA TYR A 44 -2.18 6.59 -2.11
C TYR A 44 -2.01 6.11 -0.66
N SER A 45 -2.54 4.94 -0.30
CA SER A 45 -2.34 4.41 1.06
C SER A 45 -0.89 3.98 1.32
N ASP A 46 -0.14 3.56 0.29
CA ASP A 46 1.28 3.24 0.46
C ASP A 46 2.07 4.49 0.89
N ARG A 47 1.85 5.64 0.22
CA ARG A 47 2.52 6.90 0.57
C ARG A 47 1.96 7.59 1.81
N TYR A 48 0.66 7.86 1.82
CA TYR A 48 0.04 8.76 2.80
C TYR A 48 -0.37 8.07 4.11
N VAL A 49 -0.23 6.75 4.20
CA VAL A 49 -0.48 6.00 5.43
C VAL A 49 0.79 5.29 5.88
N PHE A 50 1.29 4.33 5.10
CA PHE A 50 2.40 3.48 5.55
C PHE A 50 3.76 4.18 5.53
N ALA A 51 4.14 4.78 4.41
CA ALA A 51 5.42 5.47 4.31
C ALA A 51 5.47 6.75 5.16
N SER A 52 4.37 7.53 5.20
CA SER A 52 4.24 8.69 6.11
C SER A 52 4.41 8.29 7.58
N ASN A 53 3.72 7.24 8.03
CA ASN A 53 3.85 6.74 9.40
C ASN A 53 5.28 6.30 9.71
N LEU A 54 5.95 5.61 8.79
CA LEU A 54 7.36 5.22 8.98
C LEU A 54 8.29 6.42 9.09
N PHE A 55 8.05 7.49 8.33
CA PHE A 55 8.80 8.72 8.47
C PHE A 55 8.52 9.40 9.83
N GLU A 56 7.26 9.52 10.22
CA GLU A 56 6.84 10.13 11.49
C GLU A 56 7.35 9.36 12.72
N CYS A 57 7.48 8.03 12.63
CA CYS A 57 8.07 7.18 13.66
C CYS A 57 9.62 7.18 13.66
N GLY A 58 10.27 7.92 12.76
CA GLY A 58 11.73 7.98 12.66
C GLY A 58 12.37 6.74 12.03
N ASN A 59 11.59 5.91 11.32
CA ASN A 59 12.09 4.73 10.61
C ASN A 59 12.57 5.02 9.18
N LEU A 60 12.33 6.24 8.68
CA LEU A 60 12.92 6.79 7.46
C LEU A 60 13.64 8.10 7.80
N SER A 61 14.84 8.28 7.27
CA SER A 61 15.54 9.57 7.31
C SER A 61 14.89 10.60 6.37
N ASP A 62 15.16 11.89 6.59
CA ASP A 62 14.70 12.98 5.71
C ASP A 62 15.07 12.72 4.24
N THR A 63 16.29 12.21 3.99
CA THR A 63 16.75 11.87 2.65
C THR A 63 15.96 10.70 2.05
N GLU A 64 15.76 9.62 2.80
CA GLU A 64 14.97 8.47 2.32
C GLU A 64 13.51 8.86 2.05
N TRP A 65 12.93 9.70 2.90
CA TRP A 65 11.58 10.21 2.72
C TRP A 65 11.47 11.13 1.50
N ALA A 66 12.43 12.04 1.29
CA ALA A 66 12.47 12.88 0.10
C ALA A 66 12.58 12.05 -1.19
N VAL A 67 13.48 11.04 -1.21
CA VAL A 67 13.65 10.13 -2.35
C VAL A 67 12.37 9.34 -2.61
N TYR A 68 11.73 8.77 -1.57
CA TYR A 68 10.49 8.02 -1.73
C TYR A 68 9.36 8.89 -2.32
N GLN A 69 9.22 10.12 -1.83
CA GLN A 69 8.19 11.04 -2.30
C GLN A 69 8.40 11.46 -3.76
N ASP A 70 9.63 11.78 -4.15
CA ASP A 70 9.97 12.14 -5.52
C ASP A 70 9.71 10.96 -6.47
N TRP A 71 10.23 9.78 -6.13
CA TRP A 71 10.01 8.54 -6.87
C TRP A 71 8.52 8.20 -7.01
N HIS A 72 7.75 8.28 -5.93
CA HIS A 72 6.31 8.03 -5.96
C HIS A 72 5.56 9.05 -6.81
N THR A 73 5.95 10.33 -6.75
CA THR A 73 5.33 11.39 -7.57
C THR A 73 5.60 11.15 -9.05
N TRP A 74 6.84 10.84 -9.41
CA TRP A 74 7.20 10.48 -10.77
C TRP A 74 6.41 9.25 -11.24
N LEU A 75 6.35 8.21 -10.42
CA LEU A 75 5.64 6.97 -10.77
C LEU A 75 4.13 7.21 -10.96
N LEU A 76 3.48 8.00 -10.11
CA LEU A 76 2.09 8.41 -10.34
C LEU A 76 1.95 9.13 -11.67
N ASN A 77 2.78 10.13 -11.96
CA ASN A 77 2.68 10.90 -13.19
C ASN A 77 2.86 10.05 -14.46
N GLN A 78 3.57 8.92 -14.39
CA GLN A 78 3.74 8.02 -15.53
C GLN A 78 2.55 7.09 -15.79
N PHE A 79 1.79 6.72 -14.74
CA PHE A 79 0.77 5.67 -14.82
C PHE A 79 -0.61 6.12 -14.33
N GLU A 80 -0.79 7.41 -14.02
CA GLU A 80 -2.03 7.97 -13.46
C GLU A 80 -3.28 7.54 -14.24
N PRO A 81 -3.34 7.63 -15.59
CA PRO A 81 -4.54 7.27 -16.33
C PRO A 81 -4.96 5.80 -16.13
N GLU A 82 -4.00 4.90 -15.96
CA GLU A 82 -4.26 3.46 -15.83
C GLU A 82 -4.53 3.00 -14.40
N ILE A 83 -4.07 3.74 -13.38
CA ILE A 83 -4.21 3.36 -11.96
C ILE A 83 -5.12 4.30 -11.16
N ALA A 84 -5.72 5.30 -11.81
CA ALA A 84 -6.72 6.17 -11.21
C ALA A 84 -7.91 5.36 -10.68
N LEU A 85 -8.44 5.80 -9.54
CA LEU A 85 -9.56 5.13 -8.87
C LEU A 85 -10.85 5.92 -9.10
N ASP A 86 -11.91 5.24 -9.57
CA ASP A 86 -13.25 5.84 -9.68
C ASP A 86 -13.92 6.06 -8.32
N GLY A 87 -13.49 5.32 -7.30
CA GLY A 87 -14.04 5.40 -5.96
C GLY A 87 -13.22 4.66 -4.91
N ILE A 88 -13.44 5.01 -3.64
CA ILE A 88 -12.74 4.42 -2.49
C ILE A 88 -13.75 3.90 -1.48
N ILE A 89 -13.61 2.63 -1.10
CA ILE A 89 -14.36 2.02 0.00
C ILE A 89 -13.48 2.02 1.25
N TYR A 90 -13.86 2.82 2.25
CA TYR A 90 -13.13 2.91 3.52
C TYR A 90 -13.71 1.97 4.58
N LEU A 91 -13.00 0.88 4.88
CA LEU A 91 -13.37 -0.08 5.92
C LEU A 91 -12.96 0.42 7.31
N ARG A 92 -13.82 1.23 7.94
CA ARG A 92 -13.56 1.79 9.27
C ARG A 92 -13.68 0.74 10.37
N ALA A 93 -12.65 0.63 11.22
CA ALA A 93 -12.67 -0.19 12.43
C ALA A 93 -11.90 0.51 13.56
N GLN A 94 -12.26 0.20 14.81
CA GLN A 94 -11.50 0.64 15.98
C GLN A 94 -10.16 -0.11 16.07
N PRO A 95 -9.06 0.52 16.51
CA PRO A 95 -7.74 -0.13 16.66
C PRO A 95 -7.80 -1.43 17.46
N GLN A 96 -8.60 -1.47 18.53
CA GLN A 96 -8.79 -2.66 19.38
C GLN A 96 -9.37 -3.84 18.58
N ARG A 97 -10.29 -3.58 17.66
CA ARG A 97 -10.84 -4.61 16.76
C ARG A 97 -9.80 -5.08 15.74
N CYS A 98 -8.96 -4.17 15.24
CA CYS A 98 -7.86 -4.53 14.35
C CYS A 98 -6.85 -5.43 15.07
N MET A 99 -6.47 -5.10 16.30
CA MET A 99 -5.58 -5.91 17.14
C MET A 99 -6.13 -7.32 17.39
N GLN A 100 -7.42 -7.44 17.75
CA GLN A 100 -8.06 -8.75 17.90
C GLN A 100 -8.00 -9.60 16.62
N ARG A 101 -8.19 -8.97 15.45
CA ARG A 101 -8.11 -9.65 14.15
C ARG A 101 -6.68 -10.08 13.81
N LEU A 102 -5.70 -9.24 14.13
CA LEU A 102 -4.28 -9.54 13.97
C LEU A 102 -3.88 -10.76 14.80
N LEU A 103 -4.21 -10.76 16.10
CA LEU A 103 -3.94 -11.88 17.00
C LEU A 103 -4.61 -13.17 16.53
N ARG A 104 -5.87 -13.09 16.07
CA ARG A 104 -6.60 -14.24 15.51
C ARG A 104 -5.98 -14.77 14.22
N ARG A 105 -5.40 -13.90 13.40
CA ARG A 105 -4.75 -14.27 12.13
C ARG A 105 -3.43 -15.01 12.37
N GLY A 106 -2.72 -14.69 13.45
CA GLY A 106 -1.59 -15.49 13.94
C GLY A 106 -0.37 -15.54 13.02
N ARG A 107 -0.12 -14.49 12.22
CA ARG A 107 1.11 -14.40 11.42
C ARG A 107 2.31 -14.09 12.32
N GLU A 108 3.44 -14.71 12.04
CA GLU A 108 4.66 -14.55 12.83
C GLU A 108 5.26 -13.15 12.66
N GLU A 109 5.22 -12.60 11.45
CA GLU A 109 5.78 -11.29 11.09
C GLU A 109 4.99 -10.12 11.68
N GLU A 110 3.76 -10.39 12.15
CA GLU A 110 2.88 -9.39 12.77
C GLU A 110 2.89 -9.49 14.29
N GLN A 111 3.62 -10.44 14.87
CA GLN A 111 3.78 -10.55 16.33
C GLN A 111 4.54 -9.33 16.85
N GLY A 112 4.02 -8.74 17.93
CA GLY A 112 4.67 -7.59 18.58
C GLY A 112 4.32 -6.22 18.02
N ILE A 113 3.39 -6.11 17.05
CA ILE A 113 2.85 -4.81 16.64
C ILE A 113 2.11 -4.18 17.85
N PRO A 114 2.47 -2.97 18.30
CA PRO A 114 1.79 -2.31 19.41
C PRO A 114 0.40 -1.79 18.99
N LEU A 115 -0.44 -1.51 19.98
CA LEU A 115 -1.75 -0.88 19.74
C LEU A 115 -1.64 0.65 19.57
N GLU A 116 -0.56 1.22 20.10
CA GLU A 116 -0.25 2.65 20.13
C GLU A 116 0.29 3.16 18.80
#